data_AF-A0A529Y4B8-F1
#
_entry.id   AF-A0A529Y4B8-F1
#
_cell.length_a   1.000
_cell.length_b   1.000
_cell.length_c   1.000
_cell.angle_alpha   90.00
_cell.angle_beta   90.00
_cell.angle_gamma   90.00
#
_symmetry.space_group_name_H-M   'P 1'
#
loop_
_entity.id
_entity.type
_entity.pdbx_description
1 polymer ?
#
loop_
_entity_poly.entity_id
_entity_poly.type
_entity_poly.pdbx_seq_one_letter_code
_entity_poly.pdbx_strand_id
1 'polypeptide(L)'
;HFFDDLGANSLLMARFCARIRSRKAWSTTSMRDIYLHPTVAKLAEHLREPQTAAVAAREPMLTHRASNLAIWATGLGQLLFYAVYSYAALWTINDGLNWVYDALDDPVSLYLRCVLLSACVFFGLSGFAVAAKWLLVGRWKAETFPIWGWRYYRFWIVKTLVRSAPVVLFRGSPLYSLYLRLLGARLGNRTVVECRAVPVCTDLIAIGDNSILRKDSTILGFRAQAGYIHTGPVNIGNNAFVGVGSTLDIDTRMGDGTQLGHASSLHRGQTMPAGEHWHGSPAIPTEANYCNVPNVPLSRVRRVIYEAIQLFILFAIVTPFPLLFHSYWENVGDDYDETIGVVAIGTTVTVAGFII
;
A
#
# COMPACT_ATOMS: atom_id res chain seq x y z
N HIS A 1 10.44 5.03 -41.18
CA HIS A 1 10.51 4.92 -39.72
C HIS A 1 9.92 6.19 -39.11
N PHE A 2 8.95 6.09 -38.20
CA PHE A 2 8.23 7.26 -37.67
C PHE A 2 9.18 8.24 -36.97
N PHE A 3 10.13 7.73 -36.20
CA PHE A 3 11.04 8.56 -35.40
C PHE A 3 12.21 9.08 -36.23
N ASP A 4 12.89 8.19 -36.96
CA ASP A 4 14.13 8.55 -37.64
C ASP A 4 13.89 9.28 -38.97
N ASP A 5 12.92 8.84 -39.78
CA ASP A 5 12.71 9.40 -41.13
C ASP A 5 11.69 10.54 -41.14
N LEU A 6 10.69 10.48 -40.25
CA LEU A 6 9.60 11.47 -40.19
C LEU A 6 9.76 12.47 -39.03
N GLY A 7 10.83 12.34 -38.23
CA GLY A 7 11.11 13.23 -37.10
C GLY A 7 10.00 13.27 -36.05
N ALA A 8 9.27 12.15 -35.87
CA ALA A 8 8.13 12.14 -34.97
C ALA A 8 8.57 12.30 -33.51
N ASN A 9 7.94 13.22 -32.80
CA ASN A 9 8.06 13.37 -31.36
C ASN A 9 6.87 12.73 -30.62
N SER A 10 6.99 12.58 -29.30
CA SER A 10 5.99 11.93 -28.44
C SER A 10 4.59 12.55 -28.56
N LEU A 11 4.52 13.88 -28.73
CA LEU A 11 3.26 14.61 -28.89
C LEU A 11 2.61 14.34 -30.25
N LEU A 12 3.41 14.33 -31.33
CA LEU A 12 2.93 14.01 -32.66
C LEU A 12 2.39 12.58 -32.72
N MET A 13 3.08 11.63 -32.06
CA MET A 13 2.64 10.25 -31.99
C MET A 13 1.38 10.06 -31.15
N ALA A 14 1.23 10.79 -30.03
CA ALA A 14 0.00 10.79 -29.25
C ALA A 14 -1.20 11.27 -30.09
N ARG A 15 -1.02 12.34 -30.89
CA ARG A 15 -2.06 12.85 -31.81
C ARG A 15 -2.35 11.85 -32.93
N PHE A 16 -1.33 11.20 -33.47
CA PHE A 16 -1.47 10.16 -34.49
C PHE A 16 -2.25 8.95 -33.95
N CYS A 17 -1.90 8.45 -32.76
CA CYS A 17 -2.62 7.40 -32.06
C CYS A 17 -4.08 7.77 -31.82
N ALA A 18 -4.36 8.99 -31.34
CA ALA A 18 -5.72 9.48 -31.14
C ALA A 18 -6.54 9.50 -32.45
N ARG A 19 -5.92 9.88 -33.58
CA ARG A 19 -6.57 9.85 -34.90
C ARG A 19 -6.80 8.43 -35.43
N ILE A 20 -5.91 7.47 -35.15
CA ILE A 20 -6.12 6.07 -35.53
C ILE A 20 -7.33 5.52 -34.76
N ARG A 21 -7.40 5.78 -33.46
CA ARG A 21 -8.46 5.27 -32.57
C ARG A 21 -9.86 5.81 -32.86
N SER A 22 -9.97 6.93 -33.58
CA SER A 22 -11.28 7.45 -34.00
C SER A 22 -11.98 6.55 -35.04
N ARG A 23 -11.22 5.67 -35.72
CA ARG A 23 -11.78 4.67 -36.63
C ARG A 23 -12.19 3.44 -35.83
N LYS A 24 -13.46 3.02 -35.93
CA LYS A 24 -14.01 1.86 -35.19
C LYS A 24 -13.14 0.60 -35.28
N ALA A 25 -12.60 0.32 -36.48
CA ALA A 25 -11.76 -0.85 -36.74
C ALA A 25 -10.45 -0.87 -35.93
N TRP A 26 -9.95 0.29 -35.50
CA TRP A 26 -8.64 0.44 -34.84
C TRP A 26 -8.75 1.16 -33.49
N SER A 27 -9.93 1.11 -32.86
CA SER A 27 -10.20 1.79 -31.59
C SER A 27 -9.34 1.30 -30.42
N THR A 28 -8.81 0.07 -30.53
CA THR A 28 -7.94 -0.59 -29.56
C THR A 28 -6.45 -0.28 -29.76
N THR A 29 -6.05 0.38 -30.85
CA THR A 29 -4.64 0.69 -31.11
C THR A 29 -4.07 1.55 -29.99
N SER A 30 -2.98 1.09 -29.40
CA SER A 30 -2.29 1.74 -28.31
C SER A 30 -1.03 2.45 -28.79
N MET A 31 -0.52 3.38 -27.97
CA MET A 31 0.78 4.00 -28.24
C MET A 31 1.91 2.96 -28.27
N ARG A 32 1.77 1.86 -27.51
CA ARG A 32 2.71 0.72 -27.53
C ARG A 32 2.83 0.11 -28.91
N ASP A 33 1.72 -0.07 -29.62
CA ASP A 33 1.70 -0.73 -30.93
C ASP A 33 2.49 0.09 -31.97
N ILE A 34 2.43 1.42 -31.88
CA ILE A 34 3.18 2.34 -32.74
C ILE A 34 4.69 2.25 -32.45
N TYR A 35 5.09 2.11 -31.18
CA TYR A 35 6.49 1.95 -30.80
C TYR A 35 7.06 0.58 -31.19
N LEU A 36 6.27 -0.49 -31.07
CA LEU A 36 6.68 -1.84 -31.48
C LEU A 36 6.76 -2.00 -33.00
N HIS A 37 5.96 -1.21 -33.74
CA HIS A 37 5.91 -1.24 -35.20
C HIS A 37 6.25 0.15 -35.76
N PRO A 38 7.52 0.60 -35.68
CA PRO A 38 7.89 1.98 -35.90
C PRO A 38 7.95 2.38 -37.38
N THR A 39 7.35 1.60 -38.29
CA THR A 39 7.21 1.94 -39.71
C THR A 39 5.75 1.81 -40.13
N VAL A 40 5.32 2.64 -41.10
CA VAL A 40 3.95 2.60 -41.64
C VAL A 40 3.58 1.21 -42.14
N ALA A 41 4.51 0.52 -42.82
CA ALA A 41 4.29 -0.83 -43.33
C ALA A 41 4.04 -1.85 -42.21
N LYS A 42 4.92 -1.91 -41.20
CA LYS A 42 4.78 -2.85 -40.07
C LYS A 42 3.54 -2.54 -39.24
N LEU A 43 3.22 -1.26 -39.02
CA LEU A 43 2.01 -0.89 -38.30
C LEU A 43 0.76 -1.26 -39.08
N ALA A 44 0.73 -1.04 -40.40
CA ALA A 44 -0.40 -1.42 -41.24
C ALA A 44 -0.60 -2.94 -41.28
N GLU A 45 0.48 -3.72 -41.27
CA GLU A 45 0.44 -5.18 -41.18
C GLU A 45 -0.14 -5.64 -39.84
N HIS A 46 0.35 -5.10 -38.72
CA HIS A 46 -0.17 -5.38 -37.39
C HIS A 46 -1.65 -4.99 -37.20
N LEU A 47 -2.09 -3.90 -37.84
CA LEU A 47 -3.50 -3.45 -37.81
C LEU A 47 -4.41 -4.25 -38.76
N ARG A 48 -3.84 -5.03 -39.69
CA ARG A 48 -4.58 -5.92 -40.60
C ARG A 48 -4.77 -7.30 -39.98
N GLU A 49 -3.82 -7.77 -39.18
CA GLU A 49 -4.06 -8.94 -38.36
C GLU A 49 -5.33 -8.67 -37.52
N PRO A 50 -6.32 -9.58 -37.53
CA PRO A 50 -7.39 -9.49 -36.57
C PRO A 50 -6.69 -9.54 -35.22
N GLN A 51 -6.61 -8.39 -34.55
CA GLN A 51 -6.18 -8.36 -33.16
C GLN A 51 -7.07 -9.41 -32.51
N THR A 52 -6.45 -10.52 -32.12
CA THR A 52 -7.02 -11.38 -31.11
C THR A 52 -7.06 -10.42 -29.95
N ALA A 53 -8.17 -9.69 -29.83
CA ALA A 53 -8.43 -8.90 -28.68
C ALA A 53 -8.15 -9.91 -27.59
N ALA A 54 -7.09 -9.68 -26.80
CA ALA A 54 -7.06 -10.22 -25.48
C ALA A 54 -8.36 -9.67 -24.92
N VAL A 55 -9.43 -10.46 -25.06
CA VAL A 55 -10.78 -10.10 -24.67
C VAL A 55 -10.54 -9.95 -23.19
N ALA A 56 -10.33 -8.70 -22.75
CA ALA A 56 -10.42 -8.35 -21.36
C ALA A 56 -11.77 -8.92 -21.00
N ALA A 57 -11.76 -10.09 -20.36
CA ALA A 57 -12.91 -10.97 -20.27
C ALA A 57 -14.04 -10.08 -19.80
N ARG A 58 -14.98 -9.77 -20.69
CA ARG A 58 -16.15 -8.95 -20.36
C ARG A 58 -17.03 -9.89 -19.58
N GLU A 59 -16.62 -10.17 -18.34
CA GLU A 59 -17.43 -10.89 -17.39
C GLU A 59 -18.75 -10.12 -17.31
N PRO A 60 -19.89 -10.75 -17.61
CA PRO A 60 -21.18 -10.09 -17.44
C PRO A 60 -21.33 -9.75 -15.96
N MET A 61 -21.21 -8.46 -15.63
CA MET A 61 -21.17 -7.99 -14.25
C MET A 61 -22.56 -7.54 -13.81
N LEU A 62 -23.04 -8.13 -12.73
CA LEU A 62 -24.18 -7.56 -12.00
C LEU A 62 -23.75 -6.18 -11.50
N THR A 63 -24.42 -5.12 -11.94
CA THR A 63 -24.21 -3.78 -11.41
C THR A 63 -25.12 -3.56 -10.22
N HIS A 64 -24.56 -3.20 -9.06
CA HIS A 64 -25.36 -2.81 -7.90
C HIS A 64 -25.48 -1.29 -7.81
N ARG A 65 -26.71 -0.81 -7.71
CA ARG A 65 -27.01 0.57 -7.35
C ARG A 65 -27.64 0.58 -5.95
N ALA A 66 -26.91 1.08 -4.97
CA ALA A 66 -27.40 1.20 -3.61
C ALA A 66 -28.55 2.22 -3.53
N SER A 67 -29.48 2.00 -2.60
CA SER A 67 -30.54 2.96 -2.29
C SER A 67 -29.96 4.19 -1.59
N ASN A 68 -30.60 5.35 -1.74
CA ASN A 68 -30.18 6.58 -1.07
C ASN A 68 -30.10 6.41 0.45
N LEU A 69 -31.04 5.66 1.04
CA LEU A 69 -31.04 5.37 2.47
C LEU A 69 -29.82 4.56 2.90
N ALA A 70 -29.42 3.53 2.14
CA ALA A 70 -28.23 2.73 2.45
C ALA A 70 -26.94 3.56 2.38
N ILE A 71 -26.87 4.49 1.42
CA ILE A 71 -25.75 5.43 1.29
C ILE A 71 -25.70 6.37 2.51
N TRP A 72 -26.82 7.01 2.86
CA TRP A 72 -26.87 7.93 4.01
C TRP A 72 -26.62 7.22 5.34
N ALA A 73 -27.21 6.05 5.56
CA ALA A 73 -27.01 5.27 6.78
C ALA A 73 -25.55 4.83 6.94
N THR A 74 -24.94 4.33 5.85
CA THR A 74 -23.51 3.93 5.87
C THR A 74 -22.60 5.15 6.04
N GLY A 75 -22.88 6.25 5.34
CA GLY A 75 -22.12 7.48 5.45
C GLY A 75 -22.18 8.08 6.86
N LEU A 76 -23.36 8.10 7.47
CA LEU A 76 -23.53 8.53 8.87
C LEU A 76 -22.79 7.58 9.82
N GLY A 77 -22.86 6.27 9.60
CA GLY A 77 -22.08 5.30 10.37
C GLY A 77 -20.57 5.53 10.28
N GLN A 78 -20.05 5.81 9.07
CA GLN A 78 -18.64 6.14 8.86
C GLN A 78 -18.23 7.41 9.59
N LEU A 79 -19.05 8.45 9.52
CA LEU A 79 -18.83 9.72 10.22
C LEU A 79 -18.83 9.52 11.73
N LEU A 80 -19.82 8.81 12.28
CA LEU A 80 -19.91 8.50 13.71
C LEU A 80 -18.71 7.68 14.18
N PHE A 81 -18.31 6.65 13.42
CA PHE A 81 -17.11 5.88 13.75
C PHE A 81 -15.86 6.77 13.77
N TYR A 82 -15.70 7.63 12.77
CA TYR A 82 -14.55 8.53 12.70
C TYR A 82 -14.55 9.56 13.86
N ALA A 83 -15.72 10.11 14.19
CA ALA A 83 -15.87 11.05 15.29
C ALA A 83 -15.55 10.40 16.64
N VAL A 84 -16.12 9.22 16.92
CA VAL A 84 -15.85 8.47 18.16
C VAL A 84 -14.40 8.03 18.23
N TYR A 85 -13.84 7.49 17.14
CA TYR A 85 -12.45 7.06 17.09
C TYR A 85 -11.48 8.23 17.31
N SER A 86 -11.72 9.36 16.65
CA SER A 86 -10.86 10.55 16.78
C SER A 86 -10.99 11.18 18.16
N TYR A 87 -12.21 11.25 18.72
CA TYR A 87 -12.42 11.75 20.07
C TYR A 87 -11.74 10.86 21.11
N ALA A 88 -11.91 9.54 21.02
CA ALA A 88 -11.25 8.60 21.92
C ALA A 88 -9.71 8.67 21.79
N ALA A 89 -9.19 8.76 20.56
CA ALA A 89 -7.76 8.91 20.33
C ALA A 89 -7.22 10.22 20.92
N LEU A 90 -7.90 11.34 20.71
CA LEU A 90 -7.53 12.64 21.30
C LEU A 90 -7.59 12.59 22.83
N TRP A 91 -8.63 11.99 23.40
CA TRP A 91 -8.76 11.84 24.84
C TRP A 91 -7.63 10.99 25.44
N THR A 92 -7.31 9.84 24.84
CA THR A 92 -6.20 8.98 25.28
C THR A 92 -4.84 9.67 25.11
N ILE A 93 -4.63 10.42 24.02
CA ILE A 93 -3.40 11.19 23.81
C ILE A 93 -3.28 12.29 24.86
N ASN A 94 -4.37 13.03 25.13
CA ASN A 94 -4.38 14.11 26.11
C ASN A 94 -4.08 13.59 27.53
N ASP A 95 -4.74 12.51 27.94
CA ASP A 95 -4.49 11.86 29.22
C ASP A 95 -3.04 11.34 29.34
N GLY A 96 -2.55 10.70 28.27
CA GLY A 96 -1.16 10.24 28.19
C GLY A 96 -0.14 11.38 28.26
N LEU A 97 -0.41 12.51 27.61
CA LEU A 97 0.44 13.70 27.68
C LEU A 97 0.41 14.33 29.07
N ASN A 98 -0.75 14.44 29.71
CA ASN A 98 -0.85 14.91 31.09
C ASN A 98 -0.02 14.02 32.03
N TRP A 99 -0.11 12.70 31.87
CA TRP A 99 0.71 11.76 32.65
C TRP A 99 2.22 11.93 32.42
N VAL A 100 2.65 12.31 31.22
CA VAL A 100 4.05 12.66 30.94
C VAL A 100 4.41 13.97 31.62
N TYR A 101 3.57 15.00 31.53
CA TYR A 101 3.80 16.33 32.12
C TYR A 101 3.82 16.32 33.64
N ASP A 102 3.13 15.40 34.31
CA ASP A 102 3.23 15.21 35.77
C ASP A 102 4.66 14.86 36.24
N ALA A 103 5.57 14.50 35.34
CA ALA A 103 6.98 14.24 35.65
C ALA A 103 7.95 15.33 35.16
N LEU A 104 7.45 16.54 34.85
CA LEU A 104 8.27 17.61 34.28
C LEU A 104 9.48 17.97 35.17
N ASP A 105 9.33 17.87 36.49
CA ASP A 105 10.37 18.21 37.47
C ASP A 105 11.54 17.21 37.51
N ASP A 106 11.36 15.99 37.00
CA ASP A 106 12.41 14.96 36.96
C ASP A 106 12.73 14.56 35.50
N PRO A 107 13.86 15.02 34.93
CA PRO A 107 14.24 14.74 33.54
C PRO A 107 14.30 13.25 33.19
N VAL A 108 14.69 12.40 34.15
CA VAL A 108 14.82 10.95 33.91
C VAL A 108 13.44 10.30 33.84
N SER A 109 12.56 10.58 34.80
CA SER A 109 11.17 10.10 34.77
C SER A 109 10.43 10.63 33.55
N LEU A 110 10.57 11.92 33.21
CA LEU A 110 9.98 12.52 32.01
C LEU A 110 10.38 11.73 30.75
N TYR A 111 11.68 11.49 30.57
CA TYR A 111 12.19 10.72 29.44
C TYR A 111 11.61 9.31 29.39
N LEU A 112 11.61 8.58 30.50
CA LEU A 112 11.07 7.22 30.56
C LEU A 112 9.56 7.18 30.26
N ARG A 113 8.79 8.16 30.75
CA ARG A 113 7.35 8.27 30.45
C ARG A 113 7.11 8.57 28.97
N CYS A 114 7.91 9.41 28.33
CA CYS A 114 7.85 9.65 26.88
C CYS A 114 8.09 8.37 26.06
N VAL A 115 9.13 7.61 26.43
CA VAL A 115 9.45 6.33 25.76
C VAL A 115 8.32 5.32 25.96
N LEU A 116 7.78 5.21 27.18
CA LEU A 116 6.66 4.31 27.49
C LEU A 116 5.39 4.70 26.74
N LEU A 117 5.00 5.97 26.77
CA LEU A 117 3.79 6.45 26.10
C LEU A 117 3.88 6.21 24.58
N SER A 118 5.01 6.55 23.95
CA SER A 118 5.20 6.35 22.51
C SER A 118 5.13 4.87 22.12
N ALA A 119 5.77 3.98 22.88
CA ALA A 119 5.67 2.53 22.68
C ALA A 119 4.24 2.03 22.87
N CYS A 120 3.55 2.45 23.94
CA CYS A 120 2.16 2.09 24.22
C CYS A 120 1.21 2.52 23.10
N VAL A 121 1.35 3.75 22.60
CA VAL A 121 0.55 4.25 21.46
C VAL A 121 0.85 3.45 20.19
N PHE A 122 2.12 3.20 19.90
CA PHE A 122 2.53 2.45 18.71
C PHE A 122 1.98 1.02 18.68
N PHE A 123 2.22 0.26 19.75
CA PHE A 123 1.74 -1.13 19.86
C PHE A 123 0.24 -1.19 20.12
N GLY A 124 -0.32 -0.24 20.86
CA GLY A 124 -1.75 -0.14 21.15
C GLY A 124 -2.58 0.07 19.90
N LEU A 125 -2.26 1.08 19.07
CA LEU A 125 -2.97 1.34 17.82
C LEU A 125 -2.80 0.20 16.81
N SER A 126 -1.58 -0.35 16.71
CA SER A 126 -1.30 -1.48 15.80
C SER A 126 -2.05 -2.74 16.25
N GLY A 127 -2.03 -3.06 17.55
CA GLY A 127 -2.74 -4.18 18.15
C GLY A 127 -4.25 -4.03 18.07
N PHE A 128 -4.77 -2.82 18.28
CA PHE A 128 -6.18 -2.50 18.12
C PHE A 128 -6.68 -2.76 16.69
N ALA A 129 -5.90 -2.39 15.67
CA ALA A 129 -6.24 -2.70 14.28
C ALA A 129 -6.30 -4.21 14.01
N VAL A 130 -5.38 -4.99 14.58
CA VAL A 130 -5.41 -6.47 14.49
C VAL A 130 -6.64 -7.04 15.20
N ALA A 131 -6.90 -6.61 16.44
CA ALA A 131 -8.04 -7.06 17.23
C ALA A 131 -9.38 -6.72 16.54
N ALA A 132 -9.52 -5.50 16.04
CA ALA A 132 -10.71 -5.06 15.31
C ALA A 132 -10.94 -5.88 14.03
N LYS A 133 -9.88 -6.24 13.30
CA LYS A 133 -9.99 -7.14 12.14
C LYS A 133 -10.57 -8.50 12.53
N TRP A 134 -10.04 -9.11 13.59
CA TRP A 134 -10.49 -10.43 14.04
C TRP A 134 -11.90 -10.39 14.65
N LEU A 135 -12.27 -9.30 15.33
CA LEU A 135 -13.59 -9.12 15.95
C LEU A 135 -14.69 -8.81 14.92
N LEU A 136 -14.43 -7.90 13.97
CA LEU A 136 -15.47 -7.42 13.03
C LEU A 136 -15.64 -8.31 11.81
N VAL A 137 -14.57 -8.95 11.35
CA VAL A 137 -14.56 -9.72 10.10
C VAL A 137 -14.16 -11.18 10.33
N GLY A 138 -13.16 -11.42 11.18
CA GLY A 138 -12.59 -12.76 11.37
C GLY A 138 -11.61 -13.11 10.24
N ARG A 139 -11.84 -14.24 9.56
CA ARG A 139 -11.03 -14.68 8.41
C ARG A 139 -11.67 -14.22 7.10
N TRP A 140 -10.90 -13.49 6.28
CA TRP A 140 -11.35 -13.14 4.93
C TRP A 140 -11.52 -14.40 4.07
N LYS A 141 -12.62 -14.46 3.32
CA LYS A 141 -12.92 -15.50 2.32
C LYS A 141 -13.11 -14.81 0.97
N ALA A 142 -12.88 -15.55 -0.12
CA ALA A 142 -13.19 -15.04 -1.46
C ALA A 142 -14.70 -14.92 -1.62
N GLU A 143 -15.21 -13.70 -1.51
CA GLU A 143 -16.62 -13.37 -1.62
C GLU A 143 -16.82 -12.03 -2.36
N THR A 144 -18.03 -11.83 -2.86
CA THR A 144 -18.47 -10.57 -3.48
C THR A 144 -19.61 -9.99 -2.65
N PHE A 145 -19.49 -8.73 -2.22
CA PHE A 145 -20.53 -8.05 -1.44
C PHE A 145 -20.76 -6.61 -1.92
N PRO A 146 -22.01 -6.10 -1.85
CA PRO A 146 -22.35 -4.77 -2.36
C PRO A 146 -21.70 -3.66 -1.52
N ILE A 147 -21.29 -2.58 -2.20
CA ILE A 147 -20.85 -1.34 -1.58
C ILE A 147 -22.06 -0.68 -0.91
N TRP A 148 -21.84 0.00 0.22
CA TRP A 148 -22.89 0.63 1.06
C TRP A 148 -23.81 -0.36 1.81
N GLY A 149 -23.41 -1.63 1.93
CA GLY A 149 -24.03 -2.59 2.85
C GLY A 149 -23.33 -2.68 4.20
N TRP A 150 -23.93 -3.42 5.13
CA TRP A 150 -23.35 -3.69 6.45
C TRP A 150 -21.97 -4.38 6.39
N ARG A 151 -21.80 -5.34 5.46
CA ARG A 151 -20.49 -5.99 5.22
C ARG A 151 -19.44 -4.99 4.74
N TYR A 152 -19.82 -4.07 3.85
CA TYR A 152 -18.94 -3.00 3.38
C TYR A 152 -18.53 -2.06 4.51
N TYR A 153 -19.46 -1.70 5.41
CA TYR A 153 -19.13 -0.88 6.57
C TYR A 153 -18.09 -1.54 7.48
N ARG A 154 -18.24 -2.83 7.80
CA ARG A 154 -17.23 -3.61 8.55
C ARG A 154 -15.88 -3.64 7.84
N PHE A 155 -15.89 -3.88 6.53
CA PHE A 155 -14.68 -3.84 5.69
C PHE A 155 -14.02 -2.46 5.74
N TRP A 156 -14.81 -1.39 5.66
CA TRP A 156 -14.33 -0.01 5.71
C TRP A 156 -13.67 0.30 7.07
N ILE A 157 -14.28 -0.09 8.20
CA ILE A 157 -13.69 0.10 9.53
C ILE A 157 -12.31 -0.56 9.60
N VAL A 158 -12.22 -1.85 9.24
CA VAL A 158 -10.95 -2.59 9.27
C VAL A 158 -9.92 -1.96 8.34
N LYS A 159 -10.34 -1.58 7.12
CA LYS A 159 -9.47 -0.89 6.17
C LYS A 159 -8.94 0.44 6.72
N THR A 160 -9.78 1.22 7.39
CA THR A 160 -9.38 2.49 8.01
C THR A 160 -8.37 2.27 9.11
N LEU A 161 -8.65 1.35 10.05
CA LEU A 161 -7.78 1.05 11.19
C LEU A 161 -6.42 0.48 10.77
N VAL A 162 -6.41 -0.45 9.82
CA VAL A 162 -5.17 -1.04 9.30
C VAL A 162 -4.32 0.01 8.56
N ARG A 163 -4.94 0.97 7.88
CA ARG A 163 -4.23 2.06 7.19
C ARG A 163 -3.72 3.15 8.15
N SER A 164 -4.39 3.37 9.27
CA SER A 164 -3.97 4.34 10.28
C SER A 164 -2.96 3.79 11.29
N ALA A 165 -2.68 2.48 11.26
CA ALA A 165 -1.74 1.87 12.19
C ALA A 165 -0.29 2.34 11.92
N PRO A 166 0.46 2.76 12.95
CA PRO A 166 1.79 3.35 12.77
C PRO A 166 2.83 2.35 12.25
N VAL A 167 2.59 1.05 12.44
CA VAL A 167 3.40 -0.04 11.88
C VAL A 167 3.55 0.02 10.35
N VAL A 168 2.66 0.71 9.64
CA VAL A 168 2.73 0.91 8.19
C VAL A 168 3.96 1.74 7.77
N LEU A 169 4.55 2.53 8.68
CA LEU A 169 5.80 3.24 8.42
C LEU A 169 7.00 2.28 8.31
N PHE A 170 6.88 1.09 8.89
CA PHE A 170 7.91 0.06 8.90
C PHE A 170 7.80 -0.89 7.69
N ARG A 171 7.26 -0.46 6.55
CA ARG A 171 7.22 -1.27 5.31
C ARG A 171 8.61 -1.76 4.93
N GLY A 172 8.70 -3.00 4.45
CA GLY A 172 9.97 -3.69 4.20
C GLY A 172 10.63 -4.29 5.45
N SER A 173 10.17 -3.94 6.64
CA SER A 173 10.72 -4.48 7.88
C SER A 173 10.17 -5.88 8.24
N PRO A 174 10.96 -6.66 8.98
CA PRO A 174 10.50 -7.84 9.71
C PRO A 174 9.31 -7.59 10.63
N LEU A 175 9.20 -6.43 11.29
CA LEU A 175 8.06 -6.11 12.15
C LEU A 175 6.77 -5.96 11.34
N TYR A 176 6.83 -5.31 10.17
CA TYR A 176 5.69 -5.23 9.26
C TYR A 176 5.29 -6.60 8.72
N SER A 177 6.27 -7.46 8.43
CA SER A 177 5.99 -8.85 8.04
C SER A 177 5.25 -9.62 9.15
N LEU A 178 5.63 -9.42 10.41
CA LEU A 178 4.94 -10.00 11.56
C LEU A 178 3.50 -9.44 11.68
N TYR A 179 3.33 -8.13 11.52
CA TYR A 179 2.01 -7.49 11.54
C TYR A 179 1.07 -8.05 10.48
N LEU A 180 1.55 -8.23 9.23
CA LEU A 180 0.75 -8.84 8.18
C LEU A 180 0.37 -10.30 8.50
N ARG A 181 1.27 -11.08 9.12
CA ARG A 181 0.98 -12.44 9.60
C ARG A 181 -0.09 -12.43 10.71
N LEU A 182 -0.04 -11.48 11.64
CA LEU A 182 -1.06 -11.31 12.68
C LEU A 182 -2.42 -10.94 12.11
N LEU A 183 -2.44 -10.18 11.01
CA LEU A 183 -3.66 -9.92 10.24
C LEU A 183 -4.14 -11.14 9.45
N GLY A 184 -3.37 -12.23 9.36
CA GLY A 184 -3.76 -13.49 8.73
C GLY A 184 -3.07 -13.82 7.40
N ALA A 185 -2.18 -12.96 6.90
CA ALA A 185 -1.45 -13.24 5.66
C ALA A 185 -0.43 -14.38 5.84
N ARG A 186 -0.31 -15.20 4.79
CA ARG A 186 0.65 -16.32 4.77
C ARG A 186 1.94 -15.85 4.14
N LEU A 187 2.87 -15.37 4.96
CA LEU A 187 4.19 -14.91 4.49
C LEU A 187 5.28 -15.91 4.83
N GLY A 188 6.04 -16.29 3.81
CA GLY A 188 7.25 -17.08 3.92
C GLY A 188 8.37 -16.43 4.73
N ASN A 189 9.44 -17.17 4.94
CA ASN A 189 10.65 -16.72 5.57
C ASN A 189 11.45 -15.82 4.62
N ARG A 190 12.04 -14.75 5.18
CA ARG A 190 12.90 -13.80 4.43
C ARG A 190 12.19 -13.06 3.30
N THR A 191 10.86 -13.07 3.28
CA THR A 191 10.05 -12.26 2.38
C THR A 191 10.11 -10.80 2.81
N VAL A 192 10.22 -9.90 1.85
CA VAL A 192 10.25 -8.45 2.06
C VAL A 192 9.08 -7.82 1.33
N VAL A 193 8.22 -7.10 2.07
CA VAL A 193 7.02 -6.45 1.53
C VAL A 193 7.13 -4.94 1.72
N GLU A 194 7.50 -4.24 0.65
CA GLU A 194 7.65 -2.77 0.60
C GLU A 194 6.43 -2.08 -0.05
N CYS A 195 5.33 -2.80 -0.27
CA CYS A 195 4.15 -2.32 -0.99
C CYS A 195 3.62 -0.99 -0.44
N ARG A 196 3.26 -0.07 -1.33
CA ARG A 196 2.74 1.25 -0.92
C ARG A 196 1.39 1.12 -0.22
N ALA A 197 0.51 0.29 -0.76
CA ALA A 197 -0.81 0.04 -0.20
C ALA A 197 -0.77 -1.12 0.79
N VAL A 198 -1.32 -0.90 1.98
CA VAL A 198 -1.45 -1.95 3.00
C VAL A 198 -2.53 -2.94 2.55
N PRO A 199 -2.21 -4.24 2.48
CA PRO A 199 -3.21 -5.25 2.15
C PRO A 199 -4.31 -5.30 3.21
N VAL A 200 -5.58 -5.31 2.78
CA VAL A 200 -6.73 -5.36 3.71
C VAL A 200 -7.23 -6.79 3.86
N CYS A 201 -7.35 -7.51 2.74
CA CYS A 201 -7.81 -8.90 2.70
C CYS A 201 -6.63 -9.87 2.88
N THR A 202 -5.90 -9.71 3.98
CA THR A 202 -4.65 -10.40 4.28
C THR A 202 -4.77 -11.92 4.27
N ASP A 203 -5.87 -12.53 4.74
CA ASP A 203 -6.01 -14.00 4.75
C ASP A 203 -6.05 -14.63 3.34
N LEU A 204 -6.31 -13.82 2.31
CA LEU A 204 -6.33 -14.23 0.91
C LEU A 204 -4.96 -14.07 0.24
N ILE A 205 -3.96 -13.56 0.95
CA ILE A 205 -2.64 -13.28 0.40
C ILE A 205 -1.65 -14.32 0.93
N ALA A 206 -1.06 -15.05 -0.01
CA ALA A 206 0.02 -15.98 0.24
C ALA A 206 1.27 -15.54 -0.53
N ILE A 207 2.38 -15.40 0.17
CA ILE A 207 3.68 -15.04 -0.40
C ILE A 207 4.70 -16.05 0.10
N GLY A 208 5.39 -16.70 -0.83
CA GLY A 208 6.41 -17.71 -0.55
C GLY A 208 7.68 -17.15 0.08
N ASP A 209 8.61 -18.07 0.35
CA ASP A 209 9.90 -17.79 0.96
C ASP A 209 10.79 -16.98 0.02
N ASN A 210 11.59 -16.07 0.59
CA ASN A 210 12.62 -15.31 -0.10
C ASN A 210 12.08 -14.49 -1.31
N SER A 211 10.83 -14.08 -1.24
CA SER A 211 10.19 -13.25 -2.28
C SER A 211 10.26 -11.76 -1.93
N ILE A 212 10.38 -10.91 -2.95
CA ILE A 212 10.60 -9.47 -2.80
C ILE A 212 9.46 -8.74 -3.51
N LEU A 213 8.69 -7.95 -2.75
CA LEU A 213 7.70 -7.03 -3.27
C LEU A 213 8.21 -5.60 -3.06
N ARG A 214 8.54 -4.92 -4.16
CA ARG A 214 9.19 -3.61 -4.13
C ARG A 214 8.22 -2.46 -3.83
N LYS A 215 8.78 -1.29 -3.51
CA LYS A 215 8.02 -0.06 -3.25
C LYS A 215 7.03 0.28 -4.39
N ASP A 216 5.97 0.99 -4.04
CA ASP A 216 4.89 1.38 -4.96
C ASP A 216 4.12 0.23 -5.60
N SER A 217 4.48 -1.03 -5.33
CA SER A 217 3.66 -2.16 -5.71
C SER A 217 2.38 -2.24 -4.87
N THR A 218 1.34 -2.85 -5.44
CA THR A 218 0.00 -2.91 -4.84
C THR A 218 -0.53 -4.35 -4.88
N ILE A 219 -0.83 -4.88 -3.69
CA ILE A 219 -1.45 -6.20 -3.45
C ILE A 219 -2.59 -6.05 -2.44
N LEU A 220 -3.77 -5.62 -2.90
CA LEU A 220 -4.87 -5.27 -1.99
C LEU A 220 -5.64 -6.48 -1.44
N GLY A 221 -5.72 -7.58 -2.23
CA GLY A 221 -6.58 -8.73 -1.97
C GLY A 221 -8.07 -8.46 -2.20
N PHE A 222 -8.42 -7.29 -2.72
CA PHE A 222 -9.77 -6.93 -3.13
C PHE A 222 -9.76 -5.99 -4.33
N ARG A 223 -10.88 -5.97 -5.07
CA ARG A 223 -11.16 -5.07 -6.18
C ARG A 223 -12.55 -4.45 -6.00
N ALA A 224 -12.66 -3.14 -6.17
CA ALA A 224 -13.95 -2.46 -6.23
C ALA A 224 -14.37 -2.31 -7.69
N GLN A 225 -15.51 -2.90 -8.07
CA GLN A 225 -16.00 -2.85 -9.45
C GLN A 225 -17.53 -2.96 -9.49
N ALA A 226 -18.18 -2.17 -10.35
CA ALA A 226 -19.63 -2.25 -10.62
C ALA A 226 -20.54 -2.17 -9.37
N GLY A 227 -20.14 -1.46 -8.31
CA GLY A 227 -20.93 -1.34 -7.08
C GLY A 227 -20.72 -2.49 -6.08
N TYR A 228 -19.75 -3.37 -6.33
CA TYR A 228 -19.36 -4.47 -5.45
C TYR A 228 -17.89 -4.37 -5.04
N ILE A 229 -17.59 -4.95 -3.88
CA ILE A 229 -16.23 -5.33 -3.51
C ILE A 229 -16.09 -6.83 -3.77
N HIS A 230 -15.16 -7.17 -4.65
CA HIS A 230 -14.74 -8.54 -4.91
C HIS A 230 -13.47 -8.80 -4.12
N THR A 231 -13.47 -9.86 -3.31
CA THR A 231 -12.29 -10.32 -2.59
C THR A 231 -11.83 -11.62 -3.23
N GLY A 232 -10.52 -11.79 -3.38
CA GLY A 232 -9.98 -12.97 -4.05
C GLY A 232 -8.51 -13.21 -3.70
N PRO A 233 -8.04 -14.47 -3.81
CA PRO A 233 -6.69 -14.85 -3.49
C PRO A 233 -5.64 -14.19 -4.38
N VAL A 234 -4.48 -13.89 -3.80
CA VAL A 234 -3.25 -13.53 -4.52
C VAL A 234 -2.16 -14.44 -4.00
N ASN A 235 -1.65 -15.30 -4.88
CA ASN A 235 -0.64 -16.30 -4.54
C ASN A 235 0.68 -15.98 -5.23
N ILE A 236 1.72 -15.73 -4.44
CA ILE A 236 3.08 -15.47 -4.92
C ILE A 236 3.97 -16.60 -4.43
N GLY A 237 4.66 -17.27 -5.34
CA GLY A 237 5.57 -18.37 -5.05
C GLY A 237 6.84 -17.97 -4.31
N ASN A 238 7.74 -18.94 -4.14
CA ASN A 238 9.06 -18.77 -3.54
C ASN A 238 10.02 -18.08 -4.53
N ASN A 239 10.96 -17.28 -4.03
CA ASN A 239 11.95 -16.57 -4.84
C ASN A 239 11.33 -15.70 -5.94
N ALA A 240 10.11 -15.21 -5.72
CA ALA A 240 9.41 -14.38 -6.68
C ALA A 240 9.78 -12.90 -6.49
N PHE A 241 9.87 -12.17 -7.59
CA PHE A 241 10.18 -10.74 -7.61
C PHE A 241 9.01 -9.95 -8.19
N VAL A 242 8.55 -8.93 -7.46
CA VAL A 242 7.54 -7.97 -7.93
C VAL A 242 8.18 -6.59 -8.00
N GLY A 243 8.33 -6.08 -9.23
CA GLY A 243 8.96 -4.81 -9.52
C GLY A 243 8.21 -3.60 -8.96
N VAL A 244 8.97 -2.51 -8.79
CA VAL A 244 8.46 -1.19 -8.35
C VAL A 244 7.25 -0.76 -9.17
N GLY A 245 6.20 -0.26 -8.50
CA GLY A 245 5.01 0.28 -9.16
C GLY A 245 4.09 -0.77 -9.80
N SER A 246 4.32 -2.07 -9.56
CA SER A 246 3.52 -3.13 -10.15
C SER A 246 2.22 -3.39 -9.39
N THR A 247 1.17 -3.77 -10.11
CA THR A 247 -0.14 -4.05 -9.51
C THR A 247 -0.54 -5.48 -9.76
N LEU A 248 -0.90 -6.20 -8.70
CA LEU A 248 -1.45 -7.55 -8.78
C LEU A 248 -2.94 -7.47 -8.40
N ASP A 249 -3.80 -7.84 -9.36
CA ASP A 249 -5.23 -7.96 -9.12
C ASP A 249 -5.56 -9.24 -8.35
N ILE A 250 -6.81 -9.36 -7.89
CA ILE A 250 -7.31 -10.58 -7.27
C ILE A 250 -7.32 -11.77 -8.25
N ASP A 251 -7.36 -12.98 -7.72
CA ASP A 251 -7.35 -14.23 -8.49
C ASP A 251 -6.12 -14.35 -9.40
N THR A 252 -4.97 -13.85 -8.96
CA THR A 252 -3.69 -13.94 -9.66
C THR A 252 -2.75 -14.93 -8.96
N ARG A 253 -1.89 -15.58 -9.76
CA ARG A 253 -0.87 -16.51 -9.26
C ARG A 253 0.47 -16.24 -9.93
N MET A 254 1.52 -16.16 -9.12
CA MET A 254 2.91 -16.15 -9.56
C MET A 254 3.58 -17.42 -9.06
N GLY A 255 4.14 -18.22 -9.96
CA GLY A 255 4.91 -19.41 -9.63
C GLY A 255 6.24 -19.11 -8.95
N ASP A 256 6.98 -20.15 -8.58
CA ASP A 256 8.30 -20.01 -7.95
C ASP A 256 9.32 -19.43 -8.94
N GLY A 257 10.23 -18.56 -8.47
CA GLY A 257 11.27 -17.95 -9.30
C GLY A 257 10.77 -16.93 -10.33
N THR A 258 9.50 -16.54 -10.28
CA THR A 258 8.91 -15.61 -11.24
C THR A 258 9.39 -14.18 -11.04
N GLN A 259 9.47 -13.40 -12.12
CA GLN A 259 9.84 -11.99 -12.05
C GLN A 259 8.84 -11.11 -12.80
N LEU A 260 8.15 -10.23 -12.07
CA LEU A 260 7.32 -9.20 -12.66
C LEU A 260 8.12 -7.90 -12.76
N GLY A 261 8.28 -7.39 -13.97
CA GLY A 261 9.00 -6.16 -14.26
C GLY A 261 8.36 -4.92 -13.62
N HIS A 262 9.09 -3.82 -13.62
CA HIS A 262 8.62 -2.54 -13.08
C HIS A 262 7.37 -2.03 -13.81
N ALA A 263 6.51 -1.31 -13.08
CA ALA A 263 5.28 -0.68 -13.60
C ALA A 263 4.41 -1.64 -14.43
N SER A 264 4.34 -2.90 -14.01
CA SER A 264 3.60 -3.96 -14.72
C SER A 264 2.31 -4.33 -13.99
N SER A 265 1.32 -4.86 -14.70
CA SER A 265 0.05 -5.28 -14.10
C SER A 265 -0.29 -6.74 -14.41
N LEU A 266 -0.50 -7.51 -13.34
CA LEU A 266 -1.12 -8.82 -13.39
C LEU A 266 -2.62 -8.65 -13.22
N HIS A 267 -3.36 -8.93 -14.28
CA HIS A 267 -4.82 -8.85 -14.31
C HIS A 267 -5.44 -10.13 -13.75
N ARG A 268 -6.69 -10.01 -13.31
CA ARG A 268 -7.49 -11.13 -12.79
C ARG A 268 -7.42 -12.37 -13.67
N GLY A 269 -7.17 -13.53 -13.05
CA GLY A 269 -7.06 -14.82 -13.73
C GLY A 269 -5.71 -15.08 -14.41
N GLN A 270 -4.83 -14.07 -14.52
CA GLN A 270 -3.49 -14.30 -15.05
C GLN A 270 -2.66 -15.11 -14.05
N THR A 271 -1.98 -16.11 -14.60
CA THR A 271 -1.03 -16.95 -13.86
C THR A 271 0.31 -16.90 -14.57
N MET A 272 1.37 -16.55 -13.83
CA MET A 272 2.75 -16.67 -14.29
C MET A 272 3.29 -18.06 -13.91
N PRO A 273 3.67 -18.90 -14.89
CA PRO A 273 4.37 -20.15 -14.65
C PRO A 273 5.70 -19.94 -13.93
N ALA A 274 6.19 -20.98 -13.24
CA ALA A 274 7.44 -20.90 -12.49
C ALA A 274 8.65 -20.56 -13.38
N GLY A 275 9.53 -19.69 -12.90
CA GLY A 275 10.75 -19.25 -13.59
C GLY A 275 10.55 -18.25 -14.71
N GLU A 276 9.31 -17.87 -15.05
CA GLU A 276 9.06 -16.90 -16.13
C GLU A 276 9.21 -15.45 -15.67
N HIS A 277 9.65 -14.60 -16.60
CA HIS A 277 9.73 -13.15 -16.41
C HIS A 277 8.67 -12.46 -17.27
N TRP A 278 7.89 -11.54 -16.70
CA TRP A 278 6.82 -10.84 -17.41
C TRP A 278 6.90 -9.33 -17.19
N HIS A 279 6.37 -8.54 -18.12
CA HIS A 279 6.33 -7.08 -18.01
C HIS A 279 5.17 -6.44 -18.77
N GLY A 280 4.85 -5.18 -18.43
CA GLY A 280 3.83 -4.37 -19.09
C GLY A 280 2.46 -4.45 -18.42
N SER A 281 1.48 -3.76 -19.03
CA SER A 281 0.10 -3.70 -18.55
C SER A 281 -0.88 -3.88 -19.72
N PRO A 282 -1.46 -5.07 -19.93
CA PRO A 282 -1.28 -6.30 -19.14
C PRO A 282 0.12 -6.89 -19.26
N ALA A 283 0.56 -7.63 -18.24
CA ALA A 283 1.85 -8.28 -18.24
C ALA A 283 1.93 -9.39 -19.31
N ILE A 284 3.05 -9.44 -20.04
CA ILE A 284 3.39 -10.44 -21.06
C ILE A 284 4.80 -11.00 -20.81
N PRO A 285 5.12 -12.23 -21.27
CA PRO A 285 6.44 -12.82 -21.12
C PRO A 285 7.57 -11.97 -21.71
N THR A 286 8.75 -12.04 -21.10
CA THR A 286 9.98 -11.37 -21.52
C THR A 286 11.20 -12.17 -21.07
N GLU A 287 12.34 -11.89 -21.69
CA GLU A 287 13.65 -12.47 -21.33
C GLU A 287 14.42 -11.58 -20.33
N ALA A 288 13.90 -10.38 -20.04
CA ALA A 288 14.59 -9.43 -19.18
C ALA A 288 14.70 -9.95 -17.73
N ASN A 289 15.92 -9.90 -17.18
CA ASN A 289 16.16 -10.17 -15.77
C ASN A 289 15.97 -8.87 -14.95
N TYR A 290 15.03 -8.90 -14.00
CA TYR A 290 14.71 -7.77 -13.12
C TYR A 290 15.38 -7.90 -11.75
N CYS A 291 15.78 -9.10 -11.35
CA CYS A 291 16.48 -9.38 -10.11
C CYS A 291 17.97 -9.64 -10.38
N ASN A 292 18.73 -8.56 -10.52
CA ASN A 292 20.17 -8.64 -10.79
C ASN A 292 21.03 -8.79 -9.52
N VAL A 293 20.41 -8.73 -8.33
CA VAL A 293 21.12 -8.80 -7.06
C VAL A 293 21.17 -10.24 -6.57
N PRO A 294 22.36 -10.79 -6.28
CA PRO A 294 22.47 -12.16 -5.78
C PRO A 294 21.78 -12.28 -4.40
N ASN A 295 21.17 -13.43 -4.15
CA ASN A 295 20.57 -13.71 -2.85
C ASN A 295 21.68 -13.87 -1.80
N VAL A 296 21.69 -12.98 -0.81
CA VAL A 296 22.64 -13.04 0.31
C VAL A 296 21.96 -13.71 1.51
N PRO A 297 22.46 -14.85 2.02
CA PRO A 297 21.94 -15.44 3.24
C PRO A 297 22.23 -14.56 4.46
N LEU A 298 21.21 -13.84 4.94
CA LEU A 298 21.30 -13.05 6.18
C LEU A 298 20.88 -13.91 7.39
N SER A 299 21.61 -13.76 8.50
CA SER A 299 21.28 -14.43 9.75
C SER A 299 19.99 -13.86 10.36
N ARG A 300 19.20 -14.72 11.03
CA ARG A 300 18.00 -14.28 11.77
C ARG A 300 18.33 -13.27 12.86
N VAL A 301 19.51 -13.41 13.47
CA VAL A 301 19.99 -12.52 14.53
C VAL A 301 20.18 -11.09 14.02
N ARG A 302 20.85 -10.91 12.87
CA ARG A 302 21.02 -9.58 12.26
C ARG A 302 19.69 -8.91 11.95
N ARG A 303 18.70 -9.69 11.52
CA ARG A 303 17.34 -9.23 11.24
C ARG A 303 16.65 -8.70 12.50
N VAL A 304 16.74 -9.43 13.61
CA VAL A 304 16.15 -9.03 14.91
C VAL A 304 16.89 -7.82 15.48
N ILE A 305 18.22 -7.79 15.42
CA ILE A 305 19.02 -6.65 15.88
C ILE A 305 18.69 -5.39 15.08
N TYR A 306 18.55 -5.50 13.75
CA TYR A 306 18.16 -4.37 12.91
C TYR A 306 16.82 -3.75 13.34
N GLU A 307 15.80 -4.59 13.59
CA GLU A 307 14.51 -4.10 14.11
C GLU A 307 14.63 -3.50 15.51
N ALA A 308 15.37 -4.16 16.40
CA ALA A 308 15.56 -3.68 17.76
C ALA A 308 16.22 -2.30 17.77
N ILE A 309 17.24 -2.10 16.92
CA ILE A 309 17.90 -0.80 16.72
C ILE A 309 16.91 0.21 16.15
N GLN A 310 16.12 -0.16 15.14
CA GLN A 310 15.16 0.76 14.53
C GLN A 310 14.07 1.21 15.52
N LEU A 311 13.54 0.29 16.33
CA LEU A 311 12.58 0.61 17.39
C LEU A 311 13.22 1.41 18.52
N PHE A 312 14.45 1.07 18.91
CA PHE A 312 15.20 1.85 19.89
C PHE A 312 15.41 3.28 19.41
N ILE A 313 15.87 3.49 18.17
CA ILE A 313 16.03 4.83 17.60
C ILE A 313 14.68 5.56 17.57
N LEU A 314 13.60 4.91 17.13
CA LEU A 314 12.28 5.53 17.09
C LEU A 314 11.85 6.00 18.49
N PHE A 315 11.83 5.09 19.47
CA PHE A 315 11.25 5.36 20.79
C PHE A 315 12.16 6.13 21.73
N ALA A 316 13.47 5.87 21.68
CA ALA A 316 14.45 6.46 22.58
C ALA A 316 15.02 7.79 22.07
N ILE A 317 14.99 8.03 20.75
CA ILE A 317 15.59 9.22 20.14
C ILE A 317 14.53 10.08 19.45
N VAL A 318 13.80 9.53 18.47
CA VAL A 318 12.92 10.34 17.60
C VAL A 318 11.70 10.88 18.35
N THR A 319 11.02 10.06 19.16
CA THR A 319 9.80 10.50 19.87
C THR A 319 10.04 11.40 21.09
N PRO A 320 11.09 11.22 21.92
CA PRO A 320 11.34 12.11 23.06
C PRO A 320 11.94 13.44 22.62
N PHE A 321 12.59 13.51 21.46
CA PHE A 321 13.30 14.72 21.01
C PHE A 321 12.38 15.97 20.90
N PRO A 322 11.18 15.93 20.29
CA PRO A 322 10.26 17.07 20.27
C PRO A 322 9.78 17.50 21.67
N LEU A 323 9.57 16.54 22.58
CA LEU A 323 9.08 16.80 23.94
C LEU A 323 10.17 17.39 24.84
N LEU A 324 11.41 16.87 24.74
CA LEU A 324 12.57 17.43 25.42
C LEU A 324 12.93 18.81 24.86
N PHE A 325 12.79 19.01 23.55
CA PHE A 325 12.96 20.32 22.93
C PHE A 325 11.91 21.32 23.43
N HIS A 326 10.64 20.92 23.55
CA HIS A 326 9.58 21.75 24.13
C HIS A 326 9.87 22.13 25.58
N SER A 327 10.21 21.16 26.43
CA SER A 327 10.52 21.38 27.84
C SER A 327 11.75 22.28 28.05
N TYR A 328 12.80 22.10 27.24
CA TYR A 328 13.94 23.02 27.24
C TYR A 328 13.52 24.44 26.81
N TRP A 329 12.66 24.56 25.79
CA TRP A 329 12.22 25.85 25.29
C TRP A 329 11.26 26.58 26.22
N GLU A 330 10.39 25.87 26.96
CA GLU A 330 9.55 26.47 28.01
C GLU A 330 10.41 27.00 29.16
N ASN A 331 11.39 26.22 29.63
CA ASN A 331 12.31 26.68 30.67
C ASN A 331 13.18 27.88 30.25
N VAL A 332 13.47 28.02 28.96
CA VAL A 332 14.18 29.19 28.40
C VAL A 332 13.21 30.34 28.06
N GLY A 333 11.96 30.02 27.75
CA GLY A 333 10.91 30.96 27.37
C GLY A 333 10.27 31.67 28.55
N ASP A 334 10.24 31.06 29.74
CA ASP A 334 9.80 31.73 30.99
C ASP A 334 10.71 32.92 31.37
N ASP A 335 11.94 33.01 30.83
CA ASP A 335 12.84 34.15 30.99
C ASP A 335 12.55 35.29 29.98
N TYR A 336 11.68 35.05 28.99
CA TYR A 336 11.30 35.99 27.94
C TYR A 336 9.78 36.03 27.79
N ASP A 337 9.14 36.93 28.56
CA ASP A 337 7.74 37.30 28.38
C ASP A 337 7.49 37.61 26.88
N GLU A 338 6.60 36.82 26.26
CA GLU A 338 5.97 36.97 24.92
C GLU A 338 6.32 36.02 23.73
N THR A 339 5.34 35.14 23.43
CA THR A 339 4.58 35.10 22.14
C THR A 339 5.18 34.46 20.87
N ILE A 340 6.09 33.48 20.94
CA ILE A 340 6.60 32.77 19.73
C ILE A 340 6.48 31.23 19.78
N GLY A 341 6.24 30.62 20.95
CA GLY A 341 6.23 29.16 21.12
C GLY A 341 5.12 28.40 20.36
N VAL A 342 3.96 29.01 20.16
CA VAL A 342 2.78 28.28 19.64
C VAL A 342 2.76 28.16 18.12
N VAL A 343 3.29 29.15 17.38
CA VAL A 343 3.21 29.18 15.91
C VAL A 343 4.37 28.42 15.24
N ALA A 344 5.58 28.46 15.81
CA ALA A 344 6.75 27.79 15.22
C ALA A 344 6.74 26.25 15.40
N ILE A 345 6.32 25.77 16.57
CA ILE A 345 6.24 24.33 16.89
C ILE A 345 5.07 23.67 16.14
N GLY A 346 3.92 24.34 16.07
CA GLY A 346 2.81 23.95 15.19
C GLY A 346 3.26 23.79 13.74
N THR A 347 4.11 24.69 13.23
CA THR A 347 4.60 24.60 11.85
C THR A 347 5.59 23.45 11.64
N THR A 348 6.43 23.13 12.63
CA THR A 348 7.47 22.08 12.48
C THR A 348 6.90 20.67 12.64
N VAL A 349 5.91 20.47 13.53
CA VAL A 349 5.13 19.22 13.62
C VAL A 349 4.27 19.02 12.36
N THR A 350 3.71 20.10 11.80
CA THR A 350 2.93 20.05 10.56
C THR A 350 3.80 19.75 9.33
N VAL A 351 5.05 20.25 9.28
CA VAL A 351 6.01 19.96 8.20
C VAL A 351 6.60 18.54 8.34
N ALA A 352 6.88 18.06 9.55
CA ALA A 352 7.32 16.69 9.78
C ALA A 352 6.21 15.65 9.48
N GLY A 353 4.94 15.99 9.77
CA GLY A 353 3.78 15.19 9.38
C GLY A 353 3.47 15.20 7.88
N PHE A 354 4.05 16.12 7.10
CA PHE A 354 3.93 16.16 5.63
C PHE A 354 5.02 15.38 4.90
N ILE A 355 6.13 15.05 5.57
CA ILE A 355 7.32 14.38 4.99
C ILE A 355 7.35 12.87 5.29
N ILE A 356 6.56 12.40 6.27
CA ILE A 356 6.31 10.98 6.59
C ILE A 356 5.05 10.50 5.84
#